data_AF-A0A2H0IDI1-F1
#
_entry.id   AF-A0A2H0IDI1-F1
#
_cell.length_a   1.000
_cell.length_b   1.000
_cell.length_c   1.000
_cell.angle_alpha   90.00
_cell.angle_beta   90.00
_cell.angle_gamma   90.00
#
_symmetry.space_group_name_H-M   'P 1'
#
loop_
_entity.id
_entity.type
_entity.pdbx_description
1 polymer ?
#
loop_
_entity_poly.entity_id
_entity_poly.type
_entity_poly.pdbx_seq_one_letter_code
_entity_poly.pdbx_strand_id
1 'polypeptide(L)'
;MKSLLDRLKNRFYYSVESIKNRYPCKIVKVKDEANFDKGTQITYQAVSKLNLREVPLKELIDDSMLIEKFHPTDCIKLGFLCAADILIKKSSNLEEAKKQYEKIIKQMFADLSKGGEHDTE
;
A
#
# COMPACT_ATOMS: atom_id res chain seq x y z
N MET A 1 3.49 -31.27 -37.14
CA MET A 1 2.42 -30.27 -36.95
C MET A 1 2.17 -30.06 -35.46
N LYS A 2 2.94 -29.18 -34.79
CA LYS A 2 2.57 -28.71 -33.44
C LYS A 2 1.35 -27.81 -33.63
N SER A 3 0.20 -28.38 -33.31
CA SER A 3 -1.08 -28.02 -33.88
C SER A 3 -1.55 -26.67 -33.33
N LEU A 4 -2.44 -26.01 -34.08
CA LEU A 4 -3.14 -24.79 -33.70
C LEU A 4 -3.63 -24.77 -32.24
N LEU A 5 -3.87 -25.94 -31.65
CA LEU A 5 -4.22 -26.12 -30.23
C LEU A 5 -3.15 -25.59 -29.26
N ASP A 6 -1.85 -25.80 -29.51
CA ASP A 6 -0.79 -25.24 -28.64
C ASP A 6 -0.72 -23.71 -28.72
N ARG A 7 -0.97 -23.15 -29.92
CA ARG A 7 -1.05 -21.70 -30.13
C ARG A 7 -2.30 -21.09 -29.48
N LEU A 8 -3.42 -21.80 -29.47
CA LEU A 8 -4.65 -21.42 -28.77
C LEU A 8 -4.48 -21.52 -27.24
N LYS A 9 -3.84 -22.60 -26.74
CA LYS A 9 -3.58 -22.80 -25.32
C LYS A 9 -2.71 -21.68 -24.73
N ASN A 10 -1.70 -21.22 -25.47
CA ASN A 10 -0.89 -20.05 -25.08
C ASN A 10 -1.63 -18.71 -25.19
N ARG A 11 -2.68 -18.62 -26.02
CA ARG A 11 -3.50 -17.40 -26.16
C ARG A 11 -4.48 -17.20 -25.01
N PHE A 12 -4.90 -18.29 -24.36
CA PHE A 12 -5.80 -18.28 -23.20
C PHE A 12 -5.07 -18.34 -21.86
N TYR A 13 -3.74 -18.48 -21.86
CA TYR A 13 -2.91 -18.33 -20.66
C TYR A 13 -2.77 -16.84 -20.31
N TYR A 14 -3.88 -16.22 -19.88
CA TYR A 14 -3.83 -14.95 -19.16
C TYR A 14 -3.27 -15.22 -17.77
N SER A 15 -1.94 -15.26 -17.63
CA SER A 15 -1.35 -15.08 -16.30
C SER A 15 -1.71 -13.67 -15.85
N VAL A 16 -2.16 -13.50 -14.60
CA VAL A 16 -2.46 -12.19 -14.03
C VAL A 16 -1.21 -11.27 -14.07
N GLU A 17 -0.02 -11.87 -14.13
CA GLU A 17 1.27 -11.20 -14.31
C GLU A 17 1.47 -10.59 -15.71
N SER A 18 0.73 -11.06 -16.71
CA SER A 18 0.80 -10.58 -18.10
C SER A 18 0.05 -9.26 -18.33
N ILE A 19 -0.73 -8.80 -17.34
CA ILE A 19 -1.44 -7.52 -17.39
C ILE A 19 -0.44 -6.38 -17.15
N LYS A 20 0.04 -5.78 -18.24
CA LYS A 20 0.80 -4.52 -18.17
C LYS A 20 -0.02 -3.48 -17.41
N ASN A 21 0.58 -2.86 -16.40
CA ASN A 21 -0.02 -1.82 -15.53
C ASN A 21 -1.27 -2.29 -14.74
N ARG A 22 -1.24 -3.52 -14.18
CA ARG A 22 -2.28 -4.02 -13.26
C ARG A 22 -2.67 -3.01 -12.18
N TYR A 23 -1.68 -2.27 -11.67
CA TYR A 23 -1.88 -1.19 -10.71
C TYR A 23 -1.42 0.12 -11.35
N PRO A 24 -2.34 0.92 -11.91
CA PRO A 24 -1.98 2.13 -12.63
C PRO A 24 -1.54 3.26 -11.70
N CYS A 25 -1.75 3.14 -10.39
CA CYS A 25 -1.36 4.15 -9.41
C CYS A 25 -0.12 3.71 -8.62
N LYS A 26 0.82 4.64 -8.42
CA LYS A 26 2.03 4.42 -7.62
C LYS A 26 2.29 5.62 -6.73
N ILE A 27 2.61 5.38 -5.45
CA ILE A 27 3.01 6.45 -4.53
C ILE A 27 4.41 6.92 -4.89
N VAL A 28 4.56 8.24 -5.08
CA VAL A 28 5.83 8.87 -5.46
C VAL A 28 6.47 9.54 -4.25
N LYS A 29 5.66 10.28 -3.49
CA LYS A 29 6.14 11.04 -2.33
C LYS A 29 5.05 11.13 -1.28
N VAL A 30 5.46 11.00 -0.03
CA VAL A 30 4.65 11.40 1.13
C VAL A 30 5.28 12.69 1.62
N LYS A 31 4.52 13.78 1.61
CA LYS A 31 4.95 15.03 2.24
C LYS A 31 4.45 15.00 3.68
N ASP A 32 5.41 14.79 4.58
CA ASP A 32 5.18 15.02 6.00
C ASP A 32 5.16 16.52 6.22
N GLU A 33 3.96 17.11 6.20
CA GLU A 33 3.81 18.43 6.78
C GLU A 33 3.82 18.26 8.30
N ALA A 34 4.79 18.88 8.97
CA ALA A 34 4.90 18.91 10.44
C ALA A 34 3.75 19.68 11.13
N ASN A 35 2.67 19.94 10.39
CA ASN A 35 1.54 20.76 10.79
C ASN A 35 0.34 19.84 11.00
N PHE A 36 0.03 19.58 12.27
CA PHE A 36 -1.04 18.67 12.70
C PHE A 36 -2.41 19.00 12.08
N ASP A 37 -2.65 20.27 11.77
CA ASP A 37 -3.91 20.75 11.20
C ASP A 37 -4.05 20.50 9.69
N LYS A 38 -2.95 20.40 8.94
CA LYS A 38 -2.99 20.27 7.47
C LYS A 38 -3.05 18.83 6.98
N GLY A 39 -2.70 17.87 7.85
CA GLY A 39 -2.72 16.43 7.54
C GLY A 39 -1.66 16.00 6.53
N THR A 40 -1.47 14.69 6.40
CA THR A 40 -0.49 14.11 5.48
C THR A 40 -0.92 14.30 4.01
N GLN A 41 -0.04 14.85 3.19
CA GLN A 41 -0.25 14.99 1.74
C GLN A 41 0.48 13.87 0.99
N ILE A 42 -0.21 13.26 0.03
CA ILE A 42 0.31 12.15 -0.76
C ILE A 42 0.38 12.57 -2.22
N THR A 43 1.59 12.52 -2.77
CA THR A 43 1.81 12.61 -4.20
C THR A 43 1.86 11.22 -4.81
N TYR A 44 0.93 10.92 -5.71
CA TYR A 44 0.91 9.68 -6.47
C TYR A 44 0.93 9.95 -7.98
N GLN A 45 1.43 8.97 -8.72
CA GLN A 45 1.46 8.97 -10.17
C GLN A 45 0.32 8.09 -10.69
N ALA A 46 -0.46 8.59 -11.65
CA ALA A 46 -1.55 7.84 -12.28
C ALA A 46 -1.25 7.54 -13.75
N VAL A 47 -1.18 6.26 -14.13
CA VAL A 47 -1.07 5.74 -15.51
C VAL A 47 0.27 6.05 -16.20
N SER A 48 0.70 7.32 -16.24
CA SER A 48 1.91 7.78 -16.94
C SER A 48 2.78 8.65 -16.02
N LYS A 49 4.09 8.76 -16.32
CA LYS A 49 5.07 9.50 -15.49
C LYS A 49 4.80 11.00 -15.36
N LEU A 50 3.95 11.55 -16.22
CA LEU A 50 3.64 12.99 -16.28
C LEU A 50 2.41 13.36 -15.45
N ASN A 51 1.60 12.37 -15.04
CA ASN A 51 0.37 12.58 -14.29
C ASN A 51 0.61 12.42 -12.79
N LEU A 52 1.28 13.41 -12.20
CA LEU A 52 1.42 13.52 -10.76
C LEU A 52 0.19 14.20 -10.17
N ARG A 53 -0.37 13.60 -9.13
CA ARG A 53 -1.49 14.14 -8.36
C ARG A 53 -1.09 14.24 -6.91
N GLU A 54 -1.47 15.34 -6.27
CA GLU A 54 -1.28 15.57 -4.85
C GLU A 54 -2.66 15.63 -4.21
N VAL A 55 -2.88 14.80 -3.20
CA VAL A 55 -4.15 14.70 -2.47
C VAL A 55 -3.89 14.48 -0.98
N PRO A 56 -4.77 14.98 -0.11
CA PRO A 56 -4.78 14.61 1.30
C PRO A 56 -4.96 13.10 1.45
N LEU A 57 -4.24 12.51 2.41
CA LEU A 57 -4.36 11.09 2.74
C LEU A 57 -5.83 10.69 3.00
N LYS A 58 -6.60 11.53 3.69
CA LYS A 58 -8.02 11.28 3.98
C LYS A 58 -8.86 11.10 2.71
N GLU A 59 -8.73 12.00 1.75
CA GLU A 59 -9.46 11.93 0.47
C GLU A 59 -9.09 10.67 -0.32
N LEU A 60 -7.82 10.25 -0.24
CA LEU A 60 -7.34 9.05 -0.91
C LEU A 60 -7.92 7.77 -0.29
N ILE A 61 -8.14 7.73 1.03
CA ILE A 61 -8.72 6.57 1.72
C ILE A 61 -10.24 6.52 1.55
N ASP A 62 -10.89 7.68 1.55
CA ASP A 62 -12.35 7.76 1.41
C ASP A 62 -12.80 7.29 0.01
N ASP A 63 -11.91 7.33 -0.99
CA ASP A 63 -12.14 6.78 -2.33
C ASP A 63 -11.66 5.32 -2.48
N SER A 64 -12.57 4.39 -2.20
CA SER A 64 -12.34 2.93 -2.39
C SER A 64 -11.88 2.57 -3.81
N MET A 65 -12.42 3.23 -4.85
CA MET A 65 -12.08 2.97 -6.26
C MET A 65 -10.68 3.44 -6.61
N LEU A 66 -10.14 4.40 -5.86
CA LEU A 66 -8.78 4.88 -6.02
C LEU A 66 -7.78 3.96 -5.34
N ILE A 67 -8.06 3.46 -4.13
CA ILE A 67 -7.19 2.52 -3.41
C ILE A 67 -6.95 1.24 -4.21
N GLU A 68 -7.98 0.69 -4.85
CA GLU A 68 -7.87 -0.55 -5.64
C GLU A 68 -6.90 -0.43 -6.83
N LYS A 69 -6.58 0.80 -7.26
CA LYS A 69 -5.65 1.07 -8.36
C LYS A 69 -4.18 1.05 -7.92
N PHE A 70 -3.90 1.01 -6.62
CA PHE A 70 -2.55 0.93 -6.08
C PHE A 70 -2.09 -0.51 -5.90
N HIS A 71 -0.78 -0.72 -5.97
CA HIS A 71 -0.20 -2.02 -5.66
C HIS A 71 -0.42 -2.35 -4.18
N PRO A 72 -0.71 -3.62 -3.80
CA PRO A 72 -0.97 -4.00 -2.41
C PRO A 72 0.11 -3.55 -1.42
N THR A 73 1.38 -3.57 -1.82
CA THR A 73 2.48 -3.06 -0.98
C THR A 73 2.42 -1.56 -0.71
N ASP A 74 1.89 -0.77 -1.65
CA ASP A 74 1.64 0.66 -1.44
C ASP A 74 0.39 0.87 -0.58
N CYS A 75 -0.66 0.04 -0.73
CA CYS A 75 -1.83 0.06 0.16
C CYS A 75 -1.45 -0.22 1.63
N ILE A 76 -0.51 -1.14 1.86
CA ILE A 76 0.01 -1.40 3.22
C ILE A 76 0.65 -0.14 3.81
N LYS A 77 1.46 0.58 3.03
CA LYS A 77 2.07 1.85 3.49
C LYS A 77 1.03 2.89 3.81
N LEU A 78 -0.01 3.01 2.97
CA LEU A 78 -1.14 3.90 3.24
C LEU A 78 -1.81 3.53 4.55
N GLY A 79 -2.11 2.26 4.78
CA GLY A 79 -2.70 1.78 6.04
C GLY A 79 -1.86 2.15 7.28
N PHE A 80 -0.54 2.02 7.18
CA PHE A 80 0.38 2.45 8.24
C PHE A 80 0.33 3.96 8.49
N LEU A 81 0.32 4.78 7.43
CA LEU A 81 0.18 6.23 7.54
C LEU A 81 -1.16 6.63 8.17
N CYS A 82 -2.25 5.95 7.81
CA CYS A 82 -3.56 6.17 8.41
C CYS A 82 -3.54 5.90 9.91
N ALA A 83 -2.97 4.76 10.29
CA ALA A 83 -2.88 4.35 11.69
C ALA A 83 -2.04 5.36 12.49
N ALA A 84 -0.92 5.82 11.93
CA ALA A 84 -0.09 6.86 12.53
C ALA A 84 -0.86 8.18 12.73
N ASP A 85 -1.56 8.67 11.69
CA ASP A 85 -2.35 9.92 11.77
C ASP A 85 -3.47 9.83 12.82
N ILE A 86 -4.15 8.68 12.92
CA ILE A 86 -5.18 8.44 13.94
C ILE A 86 -4.58 8.46 15.36
N LEU A 87 -3.42 7.83 15.57
CA LEU A 87 -2.78 7.79 16.88
C LEU A 87 -2.30 9.17 17.29
N ILE A 88 -1.67 9.90 16.37
CA ILE A 88 -1.20 11.26 16.60
C ILE A 88 -2.36 12.17 17.02
N LYS A 89 -3.53 12.05 16.37
CA LYS A 89 -4.74 12.83 16.73
C LYS A 89 -5.36 12.44 18.07
N LYS A 90 -5.17 11.20 18.52
CA LYS A 90 -5.75 10.67 19.77
C LYS A 90 -4.82 10.80 20.97
N SER A 91 -3.52 10.94 20.76
CA SER A 91 -2.52 11.02 21.82
C SER A 91 -2.31 12.44 22.30
N SER A 92 -2.10 12.60 23.61
CA SER A 92 -1.77 13.89 24.24
C SER A 92 -0.32 14.31 23.99
N ASN A 93 0.55 13.35 23.63
CA ASN A 93 1.97 13.55 23.37
C ASN A 93 2.48 12.62 22.26
N LEU A 94 3.46 13.09 21.49
CA LEU A 94 4.05 12.37 20.35
C LEU A 94 4.80 11.10 20.78
N GLU A 95 5.42 11.10 21.96
CA GLU A 95 6.09 9.90 22.50
C GLU A 95 5.10 8.78 22.81
N GLU A 96 3.89 9.13 23.25
CA GLU A 96 2.84 8.16 23.54
C GLU A 96 2.31 7.55 22.23
N ALA A 97 2.06 8.38 21.22
CA ALA A 97 1.67 7.93 19.89
C ALA A 97 2.70 6.96 19.30
N LYS A 98 3.99 7.28 19.44
CA LYS A 98 5.09 6.42 18.96
C LYS A 98 5.11 5.07 19.67
N LYS A 99 5.00 5.04 21.01
CA LYS A 99 4.94 3.78 21.78
C LYS A 99 3.74 2.93 21.39
N GLN A 100 2.57 3.54 21.20
CA GLN A 100 1.37 2.83 20.77
C GLN A 100 1.53 2.26 19.35
N TYR A 101 2.11 3.04 18.44
CA TYR A 101 2.37 2.62 17.07
C TYR A 101 3.35 1.43 17.01
N GLU A 102 4.45 1.48 17.76
CA GLU A 102 5.41 0.37 17.86
C GLU A 102 4.77 -0.90 18.44
N LYS A 103 3.87 -0.75 19.42
CA LYS A 103 3.12 -1.87 20.00
C LYS A 103 2.20 -2.52 18.95
N ILE A 104 1.49 -1.72 18.15
CA ILE A 104 0.60 -2.21 17.10
C ILE A 104 1.38 -2.98 16.05
N ILE A 105 2.52 -2.44 15.58
CA ILE A 105 3.39 -3.12 14.62
C ILE A 105 3.85 -4.48 15.17
N LYS A 106 4.35 -4.52 16.41
CA LYS A 106 4.80 -5.76 17.03
C LYS A 106 3.70 -6.82 17.11
N GLN A 107 2.46 -6.40 17.39
CA GLN A 107 1.31 -7.30 17.44
C GLN A 107 0.91 -7.78 16.04
N MET A 108 0.88 -6.90 15.04
CA MET A 108 0.51 -7.25 13.66
C MET A 108 1.46 -8.27 13.02
N PHE A 109 2.75 -8.22 13.37
CA PHE A 109 3.75 -9.11 12.81
C PHE A 109 4.20 -10.22 13.78
N ALA A 110 3.51 -10.39 14.91
CA ALA A 110 3.87 -11.41 15.91
C ALA A 110 3.83 -12.83 15.32
N ASP A 111 2.88 -13.11 14.44
CA ASP A 111 2.70 -14.45 13.85
C ASP A 111 3.82 -14.80 12.85
N LEU A 112 4.40 -13.80 12.19
CA LEU A 112 5.56 -13.99 11.30
C LEU A 112 6.84 -14.31 12.06
N SER A 113 6.95 -13.89 13.32
CA SER A 113 8.11 -14.22 14.16
C SER A 113 8.08 -15.66 14.73
N LYS A 114 6.95 -16.36 14.62
CA LYS A 114 6.78 -17.74 15.11
C LYS A 114 6.98 -18.82 14.04
N GLY A 115 7.11 -18.44 12.76
CA GLY A 115 7.19 -19.37 11.62
C GLY A 115 8.60 -19.87 11.28
N GLY A 116 9.61 -19.64 12.12
CA GLY A 116 11.01 -19.97 11.83
C GLY A 116 11.52 -21.34 12.34
N GLU A 117 10.68 -22.15 12.99
CA GLU A 117 11.11 -23.37 13.69
C GLU A 117 10.65 -24.70 13.06
N HIS A 118 10.01 -24.70 11.88
CA HIS A 118 9.43 -25.93 11.31
C HIS A 118 10.03 -26.47 10.00
N ASP A 119 11.12 -25.90 9.48
CA ASP A 119 11.77 -26.38 8.25
C ASP A 119 13.19 -26.92 8.50
N THR A 120 13.33 -27.89 9.41
CA THR A 120 14.47 -28.82 9.44
C THR A 120 14.04 -30.19 9.96
N GLU A 121 13.47 -31.03 9.10
CA GLU A 121 13.61 -32.50 9.16
C GLU A 121 13.65 -33.08 7.73
#